data_AF-A0A505IWG0-F1
#
_entry.id   AF-A0A505IWG0-F1
#
_cell.length_a   1.000
_cell.length_b   1.000
_cell.length_c   1.000
_cell.angle_alpha   90.00
_cell.angle_beta   90.00
_cell.angle_gamma   90.00
#
_symmetry.space_group_name_H-M   'P 1'
#
loop_
_entity.id
_entity.type
_entity.pdbx_description
1 polymer ?
#
loop_
_entity_poly.entity_id
_entity_poly.type
_entity_poly.pdbx_seq_one_letter_code
_entity_poly.pdbx_strand_id
1 'polypeptide(L)'
;MKLEAEVIVTDGECVPSQRSLMKNERYPFLSKEIILLEESKMRKDENTTFVCKNCSTPVAPLTNGSYRNHCPQCLYSLHVDIRPGDRQNTCHGLMRPIDYRQHSKKGYQLLHECTRCKNQQWNIVAQDTQQPDHFIEWLAQTAAYH
;
A
#
# COMPACT_ATOMS: atom_id res chain seq x y z
N MET A 1 -22.15 16.24 -29.39
CA MET A 1 -20.70 16.34 -29.11
C MET A 1 -20.46 15.99 -27.67
N LYS A 2 -19.91 14.80 -27.39
CA LYS A 2 -19.45 14.45 -26.04
C LYS A 2 -18.18 15.25 -25.79
N LEU A 3 -18.20 16.11 -24.78
CA LEU A 3 -16.99 16.71 -24.23
C LEU A 3 -16.30 15.61 -23.41
N GLU A 4 -15.28 15.00 -24.00
CA GLU A 4 -14.35 14.16 -23.25
C GLU A 4 -13.51 15.12 -22.40
N ALA A 5 -13.69 15.08 -21.08
CA ALA A 5 -12.81 15.77 -20.17
C ALA A 5 -11.45 15.06 -20.21
N GLU A 6 -10.49 15.64 -20.94
CA GLU A 6 -9.09 15.29 -20.80
C GLU A 6 -8.69 15.51 -19.34
N VAL A 7 -8.40 14.42 -18.64
CA VAL A 7 -7.77 14.47 -17.33
C VAL A 7 -6.34 14.97 -17.56
N ILE A 8 -6.14 16.27 -17.40
CA ILE A 8 -4.81 16.90 -17.41
C ILE A 8 -4.07 16.36 -16.18
N VAL A 9 -3.25 15.33 -16.38
CA VAL A 9 -2.33 14.84 -15.34
C VAL A 9 -1.16 15.81 -15.33
N THR A 10 -1.23 16.86 -14.50
CA THR A 10 -0.09 17.75 -14.31
C THR A 10 1.04 16.97 -13.65
N ASP A 11 2.24 17.03 -14.24
CA ASP A 11 3.45 16.46 -13.67
C ASP A 11 3.72 17.11 -12.31
N GLY A 12 3.30 16.45 -11.21
CA GLY A 12 3.69 16.84 -9.86
C GLY A 12 2.59 16.89 -8.81
N GLU A 13 1.31 16.96 -9.18
CA GLU A 13 0.21 17.11 -8.21
C GLU A 13 -0.61 15.82 -8.09
N CYS A 14 -0.08 14.84 -7.35
CA CYS A 14 -0.93 13.73 -6.92
C CYS A 14 -1.79 14.18 -5.74
N VAL A 15 -3.07 13.80 -5.73
CA VAL A 15 -3.91 13.90 -4.52
C VAL A 15 -3.16 13.24 -3.36
N PRO A 16 -2.81 13.97 -2.28
CA PRO A 16 -2.08 13.41 -1.16
C PRO A 16 -2.85 12.21 -0.59
N SER A 17 -2.17 11.12 -0.26
CA SER A 17 -2.83 10.00 0.43
C SER A 17 -3.37 10.53 1.76
N GLN A 18 -4.69 10.59 1.91
CA GLN A 18 -5.35 11.16 3.09
C GLN A 18 -5.32 10.15 4.24
N ARG A 19 -4.13 9.88 4.78
CA ARG A 19 -3.97 9.03 5.96
C ARG A 19 -4.51 9.70 7.23
N SER A 20 -4.64 11.03 7.22
CA SER A 20 -5.10 11.83 8.37
C SER A 20 -6.62 11.95 8.50
N LEU A 21 -7.42 11.47 7.54
CA LEU A 21 -8.86 11.35 7.77
C LEU A 21 -9.08 10.16 8.69
N MET A 22 -9.26 10.49 9.96
CA MET A 22 -9.31 9.56 11.06
C MET A 22 -10.47 8.58 10.87
N LYS A 23 -10.29 7.35 11.37
CA LYS A 23 -11.22 6.21 11.27
C LYS A 23 -12.70 6.53 11.61
N ASN A 24 -12.96 7.62 12.32
CA ASN A 24 -14.29 8.07 12.72
C ASN A 24 -15.00 8.99 11.71
N GLU A 25 -14.33 9.54 10.70
CA GLU A 25 -14.96 10.43 9.70
C GLU A 25 -15.49 9.69 8.47
N ARG A 26 -15.05 8.44 8.24
CA ARG A 26 -15.48 7.65 7.07
C ARG A 26 -16.96 7.29 7.15
N TYR A 27 -17.44 7.03 8.37
CA TYR A 27 -18.81 6.60 8.65
C TYR A 27 -19.27 7.12 10.02
N PRO A 28 -19.50 8.44 10.19
CA PRO A 28 -19.80 9.03 11.49
C PRO A 28 -21.13 8.55 12.08
N PHE A 29 -21.96 7.87 11.27
CA PHE A 29 -23.28 7.36 11.62
C PHE A 29 -23.31 5.84 11.85
N LEU A 30 -22.23 5.11 11.51
CA LEU A 30 -22.21 3.66 11.62
C LEU A 30 -21.72 3.23 13.01
N SER A 31 -22.30 2.15 13.53
CA SER A 31 -21.80 1.54 14.76
C SER A 31 -20.40 0.96 14.54
N LYS A 32 -19.63 0.86 15.63
CA LYS A 32 -18.28 0.27 15.61
C LYS A 32 -18.27 -1.15 15.02
N GLU A 33 -19.33 -1.91 15.23
CA GLU A 33 -19.49 -3.26 14.67
C GLU A 33 -19.61 -3.23 13.15
N ILE A 34 -20.44 -2.33 12.60
CA ILE A 34 -20.62 -2.19 11.15
C ILE A 34 -19.32 -1.73 10.49
N ILE A 35 -18.60 -0.76 11.08
CA ILE A 35 -17.31 -0.29 10.56
C ILE A 35 -16.31 -1.45 10.47
N LEU A 36 -16.21 -2.28 11.52
CA LEU A 36 -15.30 -3.43 11.53
C LEU A 36 -15.67 -4.49 10.48
N LEU A 37 -16.98 -4.70 10.25
CA LEU A 37 -17.47 -5.61 9.22
C LEU A 37 -17.14 -5.10 7.81
N GLU A 38 -17.37 -3.82 7.54
CA GLU A 38 -17.03 -3.19 6.26
C GLU A 38 -15.53 -3.24 5.98
N GLU A 39 -14.69 -2.90 6.96
CA GLU A 39 -13.24 -3.01 6.81
C GLU A 39 -12.80 -4.46 6.57
N SER A 40 -13.41 -5.43 7.24
CA SER A 40 -13.12 -6.85 7.05
C SER A 40 -13.49 -7.34 5.64
N LYS A 41 -14.65 -6.90 5.13
CA LYS A 41 -15.08 -7.17 3.77
C LYS A 41 -14.11 -6.55 2.75
N MET A 42 -13.80 -5.27 2.90
CA MET A 42 -12.85 -4.56 2.02
C MET A 42 -11.48 -5.24 1.99
N ARG A 43 -10.95 -5.67 3.15
CA ARG A 43 -9.70 -6.43 3.21
C ARG A 43 -9.74 -7.74 2.43
N LYS A 44 -10.88 -8.45 2.45
CA LYS A 44 -11.05 -9.68 1.67
C LYS A 44 -11.10 -9.40 0.18
N ASP A 45 -11.81 -8.36 -0.23
CA ASP A 45 -12.00 -8.01 -1.65
C ASP A 45 -10.70 -7.52 -2.29
N GLU A 46 -9.86 -6.79 -1.53
CA GLU A 46 -8.60 -6.20 -2.03
C GLU A 46 -7.37 -7.11 -1.93
N ASN A 47 -7.43 -8.15 -1.10
CA ASN A 47 -6.34 -9.10 -0.95
C ASN A 47 -6.33 -10.10 -2.12
N THR A 48 -5.85 -9.64 -3.27
CA THR A 48 -5.85 -10.38 -4.54
C THR A 48 -4.44 -10.60 -5.05
N THR A 49 -4.29 -11.51 -6.00
CA THR A 49 -3.02 -11.75 -6.71
C THR A 49 -2.70 -10.60 -7.66
N PHE A 50 -1.41 -10.25 -7.83
CA PHE A 50 -0.98 -9.30 -8.84
C PHE A 50 0.43 -9.62 -9.37
N VAL A 51 0.82 -9.00 -10.49
CA VAL A 51 2.20 -9.06 -11.00
C VAL A 51 2.92 -7.77 -10.64
N CYS A 52 4.10 -7.87 -10.03
CA CYS A 52 4.88 -6.70 -9.66
C CYS A 52 5.31 -5.90 -10.89
N LYS A 53 5.01 -4.59 -10.92
CA LYS A 53 5.43 -3.69 -12.02
C LYS A 53 6.93 -3.34 -12.03
N ASN A 54 7.67 -3.67 -10.96
CA ASN A 54 9.11 -3.38 -10.85
C ASN A 54 9.98 -4.59 -11.24
N CYS A 55 9.71 -5.77 -10.69
CA CYS A 55 10.52 -6.97 -10.91
C CYS A 55 9.77 -8.14 -11.56
N SER A 56 8.52 -7.93 -11.99
CA SER A 56 7.68 -8.93 -12.68
C SER A 56 7.35 -10.19 -11.88
N THR A 57 7.72 -10.28 -10.59
CA THR A 57 7.37 -11.41 -9.73
C THR A 57 5.85 -11.52 -9.57
N PRO A 58 5.26 -12.72 -9.73
CA PRO A 58 3.89 -13.01 -9.33
C PRO A 58 3.73 -12.93 -7.81
N VAL A 59 2.68 -12.24 -7.37
CA VAL A 59 2.41 -11.96 -5.96
C VAL A 59 1.11 -12.61 -5.53
N ALA A 60 1.18 -13.46 -4.51
CA ALA A 60 0.05 -14.14 -3.90
C ALA A 60 -0.63 -13.25 -2.84
N PRO A 61 -1.95 -13.41 -2.63
CA PRO A 61 -2.65 -12.77 -1.53
C PRO A 61 -2.11 -13.26 -0.19
N LEU A 62 -2.28 -12.46 0.86
CA LEU A 62 -1.92 -12.86 2.22
C LEU A 62 -2.89 -13.89 2.79
N THR A 63 -2.38 -14.82 3.58
CA THR A 63 -3.20 -15.83 4.27
C THR A 63 -3.45 -15.48 5.75
N ASN A 64 -2.99 -14.32 6.22
CA ASN A 64 -3.01 -13.92 7.64
C ASN A 64 -4.06 -12.83 7.97
N GLY A 65 -5.06 -12.64 7.09
CA GLY A 65 -6.18 -11.70 7.33
C GLY A 65 -5.88 -10.21 7.08
N SER A 66 -4.70 -9.89 6.55
CA SER A 66 -4.36 -8.58 5.99
C SER A 66 -4.49 -8.59 4.45
N TYR A 67 -4.23 -7.45 3.81
CA TYR A 67 -4.05 -7.34 2.36
C TYR A 67 -2.62 -6.92 2.02
N ARG A 68 -2.20 -7.27 0.80
CA ARG A 68 -0.84 -7.03 0.31
C ARG A 68 -0.75 -5.73 -0.50
N ASN A 69 0.27 -4.92 -0.22
CA ASN A 69 0.50 -3.64 -0.91
C ASN A 69 1.83 -3.57 -1.66
N HIS A 70 2.75 -4.50 -1.39
CA HIS A 70 4.05 -4.53 -2.03
C HIS A 70 4.46 -5.95 -2.43
N CYS A 71 5.36 -6.01 -3.40
CA CYS A 71 5.97 -7.25 -3.84
C CYS A 71 6.84 -7.83 -2.72
N PRO A 72 6.74 -9.13 -2.38
CA PRO A 72 7.57 -9.74 -1.35
C PRO A 72 9.05 -9.86 -1.75
N GLN A 73 9.37 -9.82 -3.06
CA GLN A 73 10.75 -9.97 -3.55
C GLN A 73 11.53 -8.66 -3.55
N CYS A 74 11.01 -7.63 -4.25
CA CYS A 74 11.70 -6.35 -4.37
C CYS A 74 11.19 -5.28 -3.41
N LEU A 75 10.11 -5.57 -2.66
CA LEU A 75 9.49 -4.67 -1.70
C LEU A 75 8.92 -3.37 -2.29
N TYR A 76 8.88 -3.21 -3.62
CA TYR A 76 8.19 -2.09 -4.26
C TYR A 76 6.67 -2.24 -4.15
N SER A 77 6.01 -1.10 -3.91
CA SER A 77 4.57 -0.92 -3.94
C SER A 77 4.15 -0.17 -5.22
N LEU A 78 2.85 -0.01 -5.42
CA LEU A 78 2.26 0.84 -6.45
C LEU A 78 1.36 1.90 -5.79
N HIS A 79 1.44 3.14 -6.24
CA HIS A 79 0.62 4.23 -5.70
C HIS A 79 -0.77 4.20 -6.33
N VAL A 80 -1.63 3.36 -5.76
CA VAL A 80 -3.02 3.15 -6.20
C VAL A 80 -4.04 3.59 -5.18
N ASP A 81 -3.64 3.94 -3.95
CA ASP A 81 -4.56 4.30 -2.88
C ASP A 81 -4.63 5.82 -2.68
N ILE A 82 -5.84 6.39 -2.63
CA ILE A 82 -6.06 7.72 -2.06
C ILE A 82 -6.23 7.55 -0.55
N ARG A 83 -7.01 6.54 -0.16
CA ARG A 83 -7.12 6.01 1.20
C ARG A 83 -6.73 4.53 1.18
N PRO A 84 -6.18 3.99 2.28
CA PRO A 84 -5.71 2.61 2.30
C PRO A 84 -6.78 1.60 1.85
N GLY A 85 -6.49 0.86 0.78
CA GLY A 85 -7.35 -0.16 0.21
C GLY A 85 -8.47 0.33 -0.72
N ASP A 86 -8.50 1.60 -1.13
CA ASP A 86 -9.56 2.08 -2.05
C ASP A 86 -9.20 1.97 -3.54
N ARG A 87 -7.91 1.76 -3.87
CA ARG A 87 -7.40 1.64 -5.25
C ARG A 87 -7.82 2.76 -6.22
N GLN A 88 -8.14 3.96 -5.71
CA GLN A 88 -8.68 5.08 -6.49
C GLN A 88 -7.64 6.10 -6.98
N ASN A 89 -6.37 5.94 -6.62
CA ASN A 89 -5.33 6.91 -6.95
C ASN A 89 -4.83 6.73 -8.38
N THR A 90 -5.03 7.75 -9.20
CA THR A 90 -4.64 7.77 -10.61
C THR A 90 -3.14 7.96 -10.84
N CYS A 91 -2.35 8.20 -9.77
CA CYS A 91 -0.90 8.36 -9.87
C CYS A 91 -0.22 7.11 -10.43
N HIS A 92 -0.59 5.91 -9.96
CA HIS A 92 -0.02 4.64 -10.41
C HIS A 92 1.53 4.59 -10.44
N GLY A 93 2.20 5.46 -9.68
CA GLY A 93 3.66 5.51 -9.61
C GLY A 93 4.21 4.34 -8.83
N LEU A 94 5.37 3.82 -9.22
CA LEU A 94 6.11 2.88 -8.39
C LEU A 94 6.45 3.56 -7.06
N MET A 95 6.29 2.83 -5.95
CA MET A 95 6.73 3.31 -4.64
C MET A 95 7.87 2.46 -4.14
N ARG A 96 9.07 3.06 -4.05
CA ARG A 96 10.28 2.41 -3.60
C ARG A 96 10.30 2.32 -2.06
N PRO A 97 10.80 1.22 -1.46
CA PRO A 97 11.09 1.19 -0.02
C PRO A 97 12.28 2.13 0.26
N ILE A 98 12.15 3.02 1.24
CA ILE A 98 13.18 4.01 1.59
C ILE A 98 13.60 3.97 3.06
N ASP A 99 12.78 3.40 3.95
CA ASP A 99 13.07 3.31 5.38
C ASP A 99 12.25 2.17 6.02
N TYR A 100 12.53 1.85 7.27
CA TYR A 100 11.77 0.87 8.05
C TYR A 100 11.60 1.30 9.51
N ARG A 101 10.60 0.71 10.17
CA ARG A 101 10.41 0.86 11.63
C ARG A 101 9.82 -0.40 12.24
N GLN A 102 10.01 -0.56 13.55
CA GLN A 102 9.31 -1.57 14.33
C GLN A 102 8.11 -0.94 15.05
N HIS A 103 6.92 -1.50 14.85
CA HIS A 103 5.70 -1.07 15.52
C HIS A 103 5.24 -2.13 16.52
N SER A 104 5.06 -1.75 17.79
CA SER A 104 4.80 -2.66 18.92
C SER A 104 3.69 -3.69 18.69
N LYS A 105 2.61 -3.30 18.00
CA LYS A 105 1.46 -4.19 17.70
C LYS A 105 1.43 -4.79 16.30
N LYS A 106 2.21 -4.25 15.35
CA LYS A 106 2.07 -4.54 13.91
C LYS A 106 3.31 -5.17 13.30
N GLY A 107 4.36 -5.39 14.10
CA GLY A 107 5.64 -5.86 13.62
C GLY A 107 6.38 -4.79 12.81
N TYR A 108 7.23 -5.24 11.89
CA TYR A 108 7.99 -4.36 11.02
C TYR A 108 7.11 -3.67 9.99
N GLN A 109 7.48 -2.44 9.65
CA GLN A 109 6.84 -1.65 8.61
C GLN A 109 7.91 -1.03 7.70
N LEU A 110 7.61 -0.94 6.42
CA LEU A 110 8.42 -0.24 5.42
C LEU A 110 7.79 1.11 5.10
N LEU A 111 8.62 2.13 4.99
CA LEU A 111 8.26 3.41 4.41
C LEU A 111 8.48 3.31 2.90
N HIS A 112 7.41 3.51 2.15
CA HIS A 112 7.43 3.59 0.70
C HIS A 112 7.31 5.03 0.24
N GLU A 113 8.09 5.43 -0.76
CA GLU A 113 8.00 6.75 -1.39
C GLU A 113 7.67 6.59 -2.88
N CYS A 114 6.63 7.29 -3.34
CA CYS A 114 6.26 7.34 -4.75
C CYS A 114 7.35 8.03 -5.58
N THR A 115 7.85 7.35 -6.60
CA THR A 115 8.90 7.89 -7.46
C THR A 115 8.42 9.09 -8.30
N ARG A 116 7.11 9.16 -8.58
CA ARG A 116 6.46 10.24 -9.35
C ARG A 116 6.13 11.47 -8.51
N CYS A 117 5.33 11.30 -7.45
CA CYS A 117 4.75 12.42 -6.69
C CYS A 117 5.31 12.59 -5.28
N LYS A 118 6.28 11.76 -4.88
CA LYS A 118 6.95 11.81 -3.56
C LYS A 118 6.09 11.56 -2.33
N ASN A 119 4.80 11.24 -2.48
CA ASN A 119 3.97 10.78 -1.36
C ASN A 119 4.58 9.56 -0.68
N GLN A 120 4.47 9.52 0.65
CA GLN A 120 5.04 8.48 1.47
C GLN A 120 3.95 7.70 2.24
N GLN A 121 4.10 6.38 2.32
CA GLN A 121 3.18 5.50 3.04
C GLN A 121 3.91 4.40 3.80
N TRP A 122 3.44 4.11 5.01
CA TRP A 122 3.91 2.97 5.82
C TRP A 122 3.06 1.73 5.58
N ASN A 123 3.69 0.66 5.11
CA ASN A 123 3.07 -0.65 4.89
C ASN A 123 3.66 -1.71 5.84
N ILE A 124 2.83 -2.65 6.27
CA ILE A 124 3.25 -3.73 7.20
C ILE A 124 4.04 -4.78 6.43
N VAL A 125 5.18 -5.21 6.97
CA VAL A 125 5.94 -6.35 6.46
C VAL A 125 5.16 -7.62 6.77
N ALA A 126 4.86 -8.38 5.74
CA ALA A 126 4.16 -9.66 5.84
C ALA A 126 5.13 -10.76 6.25
N GLN A 127 4.89 -11.31 7.43
CA GLN A 127 5.56 -12.48 7.99
C GLN A 127 4.52 -13.61 8.16
N ASP A 128 5.00 -14.84 8.36
CA ASP A 128 4.15 -16.01 8.68
C ASP A 128 2.97 -16.22 7.71
N THR A 129 3.24 -16.10 6.42
CA THR A 129 2.28 -16.25 5.31
C THR A 129 2.88 -17.17 4.24
N GLN A 130 2.06 -17.66 3.30
CA GLN A 130 2.53 -18.55 2.23
C GLN A 130 3.65 -17.94 1.38
N GLN A 131 3.64 -16.63 1.19
CA GLN A 131 4.69 -15.88 0.49
C GLN A 131 5.16 -14.72 1.38
N PRO A 132 6.14 -14.95 2.27
CA PRO A 132 6.65 -13.92 3.18
C PRO A 132 7.49 -12.88 2.45
N ASP A 133 7.67 -11.71 3.06
CA ASP A 133 8.51 -10.66 2.50
C ASP A 133 10.00 -10.93 2.74
N HIS A 134 10.82 -10.66 1.73
CA HIS A 134 12.29 -10.73 1.79
C HIS A 134 12.89 -9.50 2.50
N PHE A 135 12.31 -9.16 3.66
CA PHE A 135 12.66 -7.97 4.43
C PHE A 135 14.05 -8.07 5.06
N ILE A 136 14.45 -9.25 5.53
CA ILE A 136 15.76 -9.47 6.15
C ILE A 136 16.87 -9.32 5.11
N GLU A 137 16.66 -9.86 3.92
CA GLU A 137 17.58 -9.74 2.78
C GLU A 137 17.71 -8.28 2.36
N TRP A 138 16.62 -7.53 2.32
CA TRP A 138 16.65 -6.09 2.03
C TRP A 138 17.42 -5.30 3.10
N LEU A 139 17.19 -5.59 4.39
CA LEU A 139 17.94 -4.95 5.48
C LEU A 139 19.45 -5.19 5.34
N ALA A 140 19.86 -6.45 5.10
CA ALA A 140 21.27 -6.80 4.91
C ALA A 140 21.91 -6.06 3.73
N GLN A 141 21.16 -5.87 2.63
CA GLN A 141 21.63 -5.09 1.48
C GLN A 141 21.75 -3.61 1.83
N THR A 142 20.74 -3.00 2.46
CA THR A 142 20.77 -1.56 2.82
C THR A 142 21.85 -1.21 3.85
N ALA A 143 22.12 -2.10 4.81
CA ALA A 143 23.17 -1.89 5.81
C ALA A 143 24.58 -1.99 5.22
N ALA A 144 24.75 -2.62 4.05
CA ALA A 144 26.04 -2.69 3.34
C ALA A 144 26.37 -1.44 2.51
N TYR A 145 25.42 -0.50 2.35
CA TYR A 145 25.59 0.76 1.62
C TYR A 145 25.78 1.98 2.53
N HIS A 146 25.81 1.77 3.85
CA HIS A 146 26.09 2.78 4.88
C HIS A 146 27.32 2.38 5.71
#